data_AF-A0A8I3MLQ1-F1
#
_entry.id   AF-A0A8I3MLQ1-F1
#
_cell.length_a   1.000
_cell.length_b   1.000
_cell.length_c   1.000
_cell.angle_alpha   90.00
_cell.angle_beta   90.00
_cell.angle_gamma   90.00
#
_symmetry.space_group_name_H-M   'P 1'
#
loop_
_entity.id
_entity.type
_entity.pdbx_description
1 polymer ?
#
loop_
_entity_poly.entity_id
_entity_poly.type
_entity_poly.pdbx_seq_one_letter_code
_entity_poly.pdbx_strand_id
1 'polypeptide(L)'
;MPGWPWRLLLTAGTLSAALSLGPAAPADPCHDDGGAPRGCVPGLVNAALGREVLASSTCGRPATRACDASDPRRAHPAALLTSAGSTTNPVCWRSEALTQAPHNVTLTVPLGKAFELVFVSLRFCSAPPASVALLKSQDHGRSWAPLGFFSSRCRLDYGRPPAPADGPAGPGPEALCFPEPQVQPDGGGLLAFSVQDGSPPGLDLDSSPVLQDWVTATDIQVVLTRPAVLGDSRDSIATGPYSYSATELQVGGRCKCNGHASRCLLDTQGHLICDCQHGTEGPDCGRCKPFYCDRPWQRATAREAHACLACSCNGHARRCRFNMELYRLSGRRSGGVCLNCRHNTAGRHCHYCREGFYRDPGRALSDRRACRACDCHPVGAAGKTCNQTTGQCPCKDGVTGLTCNRCAPGFQQSRSPVAPCVKTPVPGPTEESSPVEPQDCDSHCKPARGSYRISLKKFCRKDYAVQVAVGARGEARGSWTRFPVAVLAVFRSGEERARRGSSALWVPARDAACGCPRLLPGRRYLLLGGGPGTAVGGRGPGLSAARGSLVLPWRDAWTRRLRRLQRRERRGRCGTA
;
A
#
# COMPACT_ATOMS: atom_id res chain seq x y z
N MET A 1 9.06 -53.02 -70.91
CA MET A 1 7.61 -53.22 -71.12
C MET A 1 7.16 -54.35 -70.22
N PRO A 2 5.95 -54.33 -69.63
CA PRO A 2 4.76 -53.52 -69.96
C PRO A 2 4.55 -52.40 -68.91
N GLY A 3 3.68 -51.39 -69.04
CA GLY A 3 2.59 -51.11 -69.96
C GLY A 3 1.51 -50.31 -69.19
N TRP A 4 1.31 -49.06 -69.60
CA TRP A 4 0.27 -48.03 -69.32
C TRP A 4 -1.21 -48.49 -69.06
N PRO A 5 -2.23 -47.59 -68.93
CA PRO A 5 -2.38 -46.21 -68.39
C PRO A 5 -3.70 -45.97 -67.59
N TRP A 6 -3.94 -44.78 -67.01
CA TRP A 6 -5.11 -43.93 -67.34
C TRP A 6 -5.15 -42.57 -66.64
N ARG A 7 -5.84 -41.64 -67.33
CA ARG A 7 -6.00 -40.20 -67.07
C ARG A 7 -7.21 -39.89 -66.18
N LEU A 8 -7.18 -38.66 -65.65
CA LEU A 8 -8.30 -37.76 -65.28
C LEU A 8 -9.07 -38.06 -63.98
N LEU A 9 -9.01 -37.12 -63.03
CA LEU A 9 -10.08 -36.12 -62.86
C LEU A 9 -9.66 -34.99 -61.91
N LEU A 10 -9.93 -33.76 -62.33
CA LEU A 10 -9.93 -32.54 -61.53
C LEU A 10 -11.07 -32.62 -60.50
N THR A 11 -10.77 -32.41 -59.23
CA THR A 11 -11.74 -31.89 -58.26
C THR A 11 -11.10 -30.76 -57.47
N ALA A 12 -11.74 -29.60 -57.53
CA ALA A 12 -11.43 -28.41 -56.78
C ALA A 12 -11.49 -28.70 -55.26
N GLY A 13 -10.47 -28.25 -54.52
CA GLY A 13 -10.41 -28.38 -53.07
C GLY A 13 -9.38 -27.44 -52.47
N THR A 14 -9.81 -26.21 -52.21
CA THR A 14 -9.33 -25.29 -51.16
C THR A 14 -7.81 -25.25 -50.88
N LEU A 15 -7.12 -24.27 -51.48
CA LEU A 15 -5.86 -23.74 -50.96
C LEU A 15 -6.10 -23.06 -49.60
N SER A 16 -5.92 -23.79 -48.52
CA SER A 16 -5.57 -23.17 -47.24
C SER A 16 -4.10 -22.82 -47.29
N ALA A 17 -3.79 -21.53 -47.46
CA ALA A 17 -2.46 -20.99 -47.28
C ALA A 17 -2.01 -21.28 -45.84
N ALA A 18 -1.10 -22.23 -45.68
CA ALA A 18 -0.33 -22.35 -44.45
C ALA A 18 0.58 -21.12 -44.35
N LEU A 19 0.11 -20.10 -43.63
CA LEU A 19 0.98 -19.07 -43.08
C LEU A 19 1.96 -19.77 -42.15
N SER A 20 3.18 -19.99 -42.63
CA SER A 20 4.32 -20.31 -41.78
C SER A 20 4.49 -19.15 -40.79
N LEU A 21 4.03 -19.34 -39.55
CA LEU A 21 4.45 -18.48 -38.46
C LEU A 21 5.98 -18.57 -38.39
N GLY A 22 6.64 -17.44 -38.61
CA GLY A 22 8.06 -17.30 -38.27
C GLY A 22 8.30 -17.69 -36.81
N PRO A 23 9.55 -17.99 -36.41
CA PRO A 23 9.86 -18.36 -35.03
C PRO A 23 9.22 -17.35 -34.07
N ALA A 24 8.41 -17.84 -33.15
CA ALA A 24 7.76 -17.03 -32.13
C ALA A 24 8.84 -16.16 -31.45
N ALA A 25 8.53 -14.87 -31.25
CA ALA A 25 9.39 -14.00 -30.46
C ALA A 25 9.74 -14.71 -29.14
N PRO A 26 11.01 -14.68 -28.68
CA PRO A 26 11.40 -15.36 -27.46
C PRO A 26 10.46 -14.92 -26.33
N ALA A 27 9.83 -15.88 -25.67
CA ALA A 27 8.90 -15.62 -24.57
C ALA A 27 9.58 -14.72 -23.53
N ASP A 28 8.88 -13.70 -23.04
CA ASP A 28 9.43 -12.76 -22.04
C ASP A 28 9.85 -13.55 -20.79
N PRO A 29 11.15 -13.61 -20.45
CA PRO A 29 11.65 -14.39 -19.33
C PRO A 29 11.14 -13.90 -17.96
N CYS A 30 10.52 -12.72 -17.89
CA CYS A 30 9.88 -12.20 -16.67
C CYS A 30 8.46 -12.74 -16.43
N HIS A 31 7.90 -13.50 -17.37
CA HIS A 31 6.60 -14.14 -17.20
C HIS A 31 6.72 -15.64 -17.45
N ASP A 32 5.86 -16.44 -16.81
CA ASP A 32 5.70 -17.85 -17.14
C ASP A 32 4.84 -18.04 -18.40
N ASP A 33 4.69 -19.29 -18.85
CA ASP A 33 3.90 -19.60 -20.05
C ASP A 33 2.40 -19.24 -19.89
N GLY A 34 1.92 -19.12 -18.64
CA GLY A 34 0.57 -18.66 -18.30
C GLY A 34 0.43 -17.14 -18.21
N GLY A 35 1.52 -16.39 -18.41
CA GLY A 35 1.57 -14.93 -18.28
C GLY A 35 1.64 -14.42 -16.84
N ALA A 36 1.80 -15.29 -15.84
CA ALA A 36 2.03 -14.87 -14.47
C ALA A 36 3.47 -14.39 -14.28
N PRO A 37 3.70 -13.35 -13.45
CA PRO A 37 5.04 -12.81 -13.25
C PRO A 37 5.94 -13.81 -12.52
N ARG A 38 7.19 -13.93 -12.96
CA ARG A 38 8.26 -14.73 -12.33
C ARG A 38 9.55 -13.90 -12.24
N GLY A 39 10.42 -14.21 -11.28
CA GLY A 39 11.71 -13.53 -11.16
C GLY A 39 12.55 -13.65 -12.43
N CYS A 40 13.15 -12.55 -12.88
CA CYS A 40 14.01 -12.51 -14.07
C CYS A 40 15.24 -11.64 -13.81
N VAL A 41 16.40 -12.13 -14.22
CA VAL A 41 17.69 -11.44 -14.04
C VAL A 41 18.42 -11.29 -15.36
N PRO A 42 19.22 -10.22 -15.56
CA PRO A 42 20.02 -10.07 -16.75
C PRO A 42 21.13 -11.11 -16.87
N GLY A 43 21.59 -11.34 -18.10
CA GLY A 43 22.76 -12.16 -18.40
C GLY A 43 24.04 -11.63 -17.74
N LEU A 44 25.03 -12.51 -17.60
CA LEU A 44 26.38 -12.15 -17.13
C LEU A 44 27.12 -11.40 -18.23
N VAL A 45 27.76 -10.28 -17.89
CA VAL A 45 28.53 -9.46 -18.83
C VAL A 45 29.86 -9.02 -18.22
N ASN A 46 30.82 -8.64 -19.07
CA ASN A 46 31.96 -7.82 -18.63
C ASN A 46 31.50 -6.35 -18.57
N ALA A 47 31.21 -5.86 -17.36
CA ALA A 47 30.72 -4.51 -17.12
C ALA A 47 31.77 -3.41 -17.39
N ALA A 48 33.06 -3.77 -17.44
CA ALA A 48 34.13 -2.84 -17.75
C ALA A 48 34.33 -2.65 -19.26
N LEU A 49 33.82 -3.56 -20.11
CA LEU A 49 34.04 -3.52 -21.56
C LEU A 49 33.58 -2.18 -22.16
N GLY A 50 34.48 -1.52 -22.88
CA GLY A 50 34.25 -0.22 -23.52
C GLY A 50 34.13 0.96 -22.55
N ARG A 51 34.36 0.78 -21.24
CA ARG A 51 34.36 1.87 -20.25
C ARG A 51 35.70 2.57 -20.20
N GLU A 52 35.68 3.88 -20.02
CA GLU A 52 36.90 4.66 -19.78
C GLU A 52 37.46 4.33 -18.39
N VAL A 53 38.74 3.97 -18.34
CA VAL A 53 39.46 3.71 -17.08
C VAL A 53 40.25 4.94 -16.68
N LEU A 54 40.02 5.43 -15.47
CA LEU A 54 40.76 6.54 -14.87
C LEU A 54 42.01 5.98 -14.18
N ALA A 55 43.17 6.16 -14.79
CA ALA A 55 44.46 5.76 -14.23
C ALA A 55 45.16 6.96 -13.58
N SER A 56 45.70 6.80 -12.36
CA SER A 56 46.46 7.88 -11.70
C SER A 56 47.83 8.15 -12.34
N SER A 57 48.36 7.19 -13.10
CA SER A 57 49.64 7.31 -13.82
C SER A 57 49.53 6.63 -15.18
N THR A 58 50.05 7.26 -16.22
CA THR A 58 50.13 6.70 -17.57
C THR A 58 51.36 7.28 -18.27
N CYS A 59 52.18 6.43 -18.88
CA CYS A 59 53.41 6.90 -19.52
C CYS A 59 53.16 7.75 -20.77
N GLY A 60 54.18 8.51 -21.18
CA GLY A 60 54.21 9.22 -22.47
C GLY A 60 54.14 10.75 -22.36
N ARG A 61 54.09 11.31 -21.15
CA ARG A 61 54.21 12.75 -20.89
C ARG A 61 55.10 13.01 -19.65
N PRO A 62 56.41 13.27 -19.81
CA PRO A 62 57.13 13.48 -21.07
C PRO A 62 57.30 12.19 -21.89
N ALA A 63 57.47 12.34 -23.21
CA ALA A 63 57.69 11.22 -24.11
C ALA A 63 59.07 10.57 -23.85
N THR A 64 59.12 9.25 -23.92
CA THR A 64 60.33 8.43 -23.81
C THR A 64 60.51 7.60 -25.08
N ARG A 65 61.68 7.00 -25.28
CA ARG A 65 61.91 6.08 -26.42
C ARG A 65 60.89 4.94 -26.46
N ALA A 66 60.49 4.44 -25.29
CA ALA A 66 59.61 3.29 -25.14
C ALA A 66 58.12 3.64 -24.96
N CYS A 67 57.76 4.90 -24.72
CA CYS A 67 56.37 5.31 -24.53
C CYS A 67 56.19 6.79 -24.88
N ASP A 68 55.27 7.06 -25.80
CA ASP A 68 54.98 8.39 -26.33
C ASP A 68 53.46 8.52 -26.52
N ALA A 69 52.83 9.40 -25.73
CA ALA A 69 51.38 9.56 -25.75
C ALA A 69 50.86 10.23 -27.04
N SER A 70 51.75 10.82 -27.85
CA SER A 70 51.40 11.44 -29.13
C SER A 70 51.47 10.50 -30.33
N ASP A 71 52.15 9.35 -30.19
CA ASP A 71 52.32 8.34 -31.24
C ASP A 71 51.41 7.12 -30.96
N PRO A 72 50.34 6.88 -31.74
CA PRO A 72 49.42 5.78 -31.52
C PRO A 72 50.06 4.39 -31.46
N ARG A 73 51.25 4.20 -32.05
CA ARG A 73 51.98 2.91 -32.02
C ARG A 73 52.79 2.69 -30.74
N ARG A 74 53.06 3.76 -30.00
CA ARG A 74 53.86 3.77 -28.75
C ARG A 74 53.07 4.35 -27.56
N ALA A 75 51.79 4.66 -27.77
CA ALA A 75 50.89 5.13 -26.73
C ALA A 75 50.31 3.93 -25.98
N HIS A 76 50.29 4.02 -24.65
CA HIS A 76 49.79 2.98 -23.75
C HIS A 76 48.66 3.51 -22.83
N PRO A 77 47.56 4.05 -23.40
CA PRO A 77 46.50 4.68 -22.60
C PRO A 77 45.69 3.65 -21.81
N ALA A 78 45.05 4.09 -20.73
CA ALA A 78 44.23 3.25 -19.87
C ALA A 78 42.99 2.66 -20.57
N ALA A 79 42.53 3.29 -21.65
CA ALA A 79 41.43 2.79 -22.50
C ALA A 79 41.71 1.40 -23.11
N LEU A 80 42.97 0.97 -23.19
CA LEU A 80 43.33 -0.37 -23.66
C LEU A 80 42.81 -1.47 -22.74
N LEU A 81 42.75 -1.22 -21.43
CA LEU A 81 42.35 -2.19 -20.40
C LEU A 81 40.94 -2.73 -20.59
N THR A 82 40.08 -1.98 -21.27
CA THR A 82 38.65 -2.29 -21.46
C THR A 82 38.28 -2.41 -22.93
N SER A 83 39.27 -2.38 -23.82
CA SER A 83 39.07 -2.56 -25.26
C SER A 83 38.81 -4.04 -25.59
N ALA A 84 38.07 -4.30 -26.67
CA ALA A 84 37.92 -5.67 -27.19
C ALA A 84 39.25 -6.12 -27.79
N GLY A 85 40.12 -6.70 -26.96
CA GLY A 85 41.48 -7.08 -27.34
C GLY A 85 41.53 -8.28 -28.30
N SER A 86 42.52 -8.28 -29.20
CA SER A 86 42.91 -9.46 -29.97
C SER A 86 43.92 -10.28 -29.17
N THR A 87 43.70 -11.60 -29.06
CA THR A 87 44.56 -12.53 -28.30
C THR A 87 45.95 -12.74 -28.89
N THR A 88 46.19 -12.27 -30.11
CA THR A 88 47.41 -12.53 -30.89
C THR A 88 48.51 -11.49 -30.69
N ASN A 89 48.14 -10.24 -30.35
CA ASN A 89 49.08 -9.14 -30.07
C ASN A 89 48.50 -8.28 -28.92
N PRO A 90 48.77 -8.63 -27.66
CA PRO A 90 48.21 -7.91 -26.52
C PRO A 90 48.79 -6.49 -26.45
N VAL A 91 47.93 -5.48 -26.51
CA VAL A 91 48.31 -4.08 -26.29
C VAL A 91 48.14 -3.77 -24.80
N CYS A 92 49.17 -3.17 -24.20
CA CYS A 92 49.21 -2.93 -22.76
C CYS A 92 48.96 -1.46 -22.44
N TRP A 93 48.18 -1.18 -21.41
CA TRP A 93 48.35 0.05 -20.64
C TRP A 93 49.65 -0.03 -19.84
N ARG A 94 50.28 1.13 -19.61
CA ARG A 94 51.54 1.23 -18.86
C ARG A 94 51.60 2.51 -18.02
N SER A 95 51.98 2.37 -16.75
CA SER A 95 52.25 3.49 -15.85
C SER A 95 53.55 4.22 -16.23
N GLU A 96 53.76 5.39 -15.66
CA GLU A 96 55.08 6.03 -15.70
C GLU A 96 56.15 5.16 -15.03
N ALA A 97 57.42 5.46 -15.33
CA ALA A 97 58.55 4.84 -14.66
C ALA A 97 58.72 5.45 -13.26
N LEU A 98 58.43 4.66 -12.23
CA LEU A 98 58.49 5.03 -10.83
C LEU A 98 59.85 4.63 -10.25
N THR A 99 60.47 5.53 -9.48
CA THR A 99 61.82 5.34 -8.92
C THR A 99 61.84 5.07 -7.41
N GLN A 100 60.68 5.17 -6.76
CA GLN A 100 60.51 4.97 -5.32
C GLN A 100 59.35 3.99 -5.09
N ALA A 101 59.46 3.13 -4.08
CA ALA A 101 58.39 2.23 -3.66
C ALA A 101 58.23 2.32 -2.14
N PRO A 102 57.00 2.26 -1.59
CA PRO A 102 55.72 2.05 -2.29
C PRO A 102 55.15 3.36 -2.88
N HIS A 103 54.69 3.31 -4.15
CA HIS A 103 53.89 4.37 -4.78
C HIS A 103 52.60 3.77 -5.30
N ASN A 104 51.47 4.36 -4.90
CA ASN A 104 50.15 3.83 -5.24
C ASN A 104 49.74 4.27 -6.65
N VAL A 105 49.58 3.32 -7.57
CA VAL A 105 48.95 3.55 -8.86
C VAL A 105 47.54 2.99 -8.83
N THR A 106 46.55 3.84 -9.12
CA THR A 106 45.14 3.47 -9.07
C THR A 106 44.56 3.36 -10.48
N LEU A 107 43.73 2.34 -10.69
CA LEU A 107 42.91 2.14 -11.87
C LEU A 107 41.46 2.12 -11.43
N THR A 108 40.69 3.15 -11.78
CA THR A 108 39.28 3.27 -11.43
C THR A 108 38.41 3.14 -12.68
N VAL A 109 37.46 2.20 -12.66
CA VAL A 109 36.49 2.02 -13.73
C VAL A 109 35.07 2.29 -13.23
N PRO A 110 34.41 3.37 -13.70
CA PRO A 110 33.01 3.62 -13.43
C PRO A 110 32.14 2.72 -14.32
N LEU A 111 31.29 1.90 -13.72
CA LEU A 111 30.43 0.96 -14.47
C LEU A 111 29.19 1.63 -15.06
N GLY A 112 28.87 2.85 -14.60
CA GLY A 112 27.76 3.68 -15.06
C GLY A 112 26.38 3.27 -14.53
N LYS A 113 26.30 2.16 -13.77
CA LYS A 113 25.10 1.63 -13.11
C LYS A 113 25.55 0.68 -12.00
N ALA A 114 24.67 0.36 -11.04
CA ALA A 114 24.90 -0.72 -10.09
C ALA A 114 24.89 -2.11 -10.76
N PHE A 115 25.91 -2.91 -10.47
CA PHE A 115 26.05 -4.32 -10.86
C PHE A 115 26.12 -5.22 -9.64
N GLU A 116 25.63 -6.44 -9.79
CA GLU A 116 25.88 -7.57 -8.89
C GLU A 116 27.12 -8.31 -9.40
N LEU A 117 28.25 -8.08 -8.75
CA LEU A 117 29.55 -8.59 -9.10
C LEU A 117 29.64 -10.11 -8.88
N VAL A 118 30.32 -10.78 -9.81
CA VAL A 118 30.69 -12.20 -9.72
C VAL A 118 32.20 -12.30 -9.54
N PHE A 119 32.98 -11.60 -10.38
CA PHE A 119 34.43 -11.60 -10.30
C PHE A 119 35.02 -10.28 -10.80
N VAL A 120 36.27 -10.01 -10.38
CA VAL A 120 37.12 -8.99 -10.98
C VAL A 120 38.43 -9.64 -11.36
N SER A 121 38.91 -9.40 -12.58
CA SER A 121 40.21 -9.87 -13.02
C SER A 121 41.02 -8.77 -13.72
N LEU A 122 42.33 -8.81 -13.52
CA LEU A 122 43.30 -7.93 -14.18
C LEU A 122 44.47 -8.77 -14.66
N ARG A 123 44.70 -8.78 -15.98
CA ARG A 123 45.82 -9.45 -16.61
C ARG A 123 46.97 -8.48 -16.83
N PHE A 124 48.14 -8.83 -16.32
CA PHE A 124 49.36 -8.03 -16.40
C PHE A 124 50.23 -8.47 -17.57
N CYS A 125 50.92 -7.52 -18.21
CA CYS A 125 51.86 -7.82 -19.30
C CYS A 125 53.25 -8.24 -18.79
N SER A 126 53.53 -7.92 -17.54
CA SER A 126 54.76 -8.25 -16.83
C SER A 126 54.42 -9.09 -15.60
N ALA A 127 55.46 -9.46 -14.83
CA ALA A 127 55.29 -10.04 -13.51
C ALA A 127 54.27 -9.22 -12.68
N PRO A 128 53.33 -9.87 -12.00
CA PRO A 128 52.31 -9.19 -11.24
C PRO A 128 52.91 -8.41 -10.06
N PRO A 129 52.24 -7.35 -9.59
CA PRO A 129 52.65 -6.64 -8.37
C PRO A 129 52.65 -7.57 -7.16
N ALA A 130 53.64 -7.41 -6.27
CA ALA A 130 53.69 -8.12 -4.99
C ALA A 130 52.58 -7.71 -4.02
N SER A 131 51.94 -6.54 -4.25
CA SER A 131 50.74 -6.15 -3.51
C SER A 131 49.75 -5.34 -4.30
N VAL A 132 48.48 -5.72 -4.16
CA VAL A 132 47.32 -5.07 -4.78
C VAL A 132 46.18 -4.98 -3.78
N ALA A 133 45.43 -3.88 -3.78
CA ALA A 133 44.16 -3.77 -3.08
C ALA A 133 43.03 -3.57 -4.09
N LEU A 134 41.92 -4.27 -3.89
CA LEU A 134 40.72 -4.15 -4.70
C LEU A 134 39.63 -3.49 -3.86
N LEU A 135 39.06 -2.40 -4.38
CA LEU A 135 38.01 -1.63 -3.75
C LEU A 135 36.79 -1.53 -4.68
N LYS A 136 35.63 -1.33 -4.08
CA LYS A 136 34.39 -1.02 -4.77
C LYS A 136 33.76 0.24 -4.21
N SER A 137 32.96 0.90 -5.03
CA SER A 137 32.01 1.92 -4.60
C SER A 137 30.58 1.43 -4.84
N GLN A 138 29.63 1.92 -4.04
CA GLN A 138 28.19 1.69 -4.23
C GLN A 138 27.42 3.00 -4.48
N ASP A 139 28.12 4.12 -4.49
CA ASP A 139 27.56 5.48 -4.50
C ASP A 139 28.24 6.37 -5.56
N HIS A 140 28.65 5.75 -6.67
CA HIS A 140 29.25 6.42 -7.83
C HIS A 140 30.59 7.11 -7.50
N GLY A 141 31.47 6.40 -6.79
CA GLY A 141 32.84 6.82 -6.47
C GLY A 141 32.98 7.78 -5.30
N ARG A 142 31.91 8.04 -4.52
CA ARG A 142 31.95 8.96 -3.37
C ARG A 142 32.56 8.31 -2.14
N SER A 143 32.26 7.04 -1.90
CA SER A 143 32.87 6.22 -0.86
C SER A 143 33.39 4.91 -1.43
N TRP A 144 34.42 4.39 -0.78
CA TRP A 144 35.15 3.20 -1.22
C TRP A 144 35.24 2.20 -0.07
N ALA A 145 34.84 0.96 -0.36
CA ALA A 145 34.95 -0.18 0.54
C ALA A 145 35.88 -1.23 -0.05
N PRO A 146 36.74 -1.88 0.74
CA PRO A 146 37.60 -2.94 0.24
C PRO A 146 36.79 -4.19 -0.12
N LEU A 147 37.11 -4.80 -1.27
CA LEU A 147 36.64 -6.14 -1.66
C LEU A 147 37.65 -7.20 -1.23
N GLY A 148 38.94 -6.90 -1.35
CA GLY A 148 40.01 -7.83 -1.00
C GLY A 148 41.39 -7.20 -1.13
N PHE A 149 42.34 -7.78 -0.44
CA PHE A 149 43.75 -7.41 -0.47
C PHE A 149 44.55 -8.62 -0.98
N PHE A 150 45.64 -8.38 -1.71
CA PHE A 150 46.46 -9.43 -2.31
C PHE A 150 47.92 -9.15 -1.97
N SER A 151 48.55 -10.03 -1.20
CA SER A 151 49.96 -9.91 -0.83
C SER A 151 50.51 -11.19 -0.19
N SER A 152 51.78 -11.51 -0.43
CA SER A 152 52.55 -12.47 0.38
C SER A 152 52.85 -11.96 1.81
N ARG A 153 52.77 -10.65 2.07
CA ARG A 153 53.08 -10.00 3.35
C ARG A 153 51.89 -9.20 3.92
N CYS A 154 50.70 -9.81 3.94
CA CYS A 154 49.44 -9.21 4.40
C CYS A 154 49.52 -8.37 5.69
N ARG A 155 50.25 -8.85 6.70
CA ARG A 155 50.37 -8.16 7.99
C ARG A 155 51.16 -6.86 7.89
N LEU A 156 52.22 -6.84 7.09
CA LEU A 156 53.07 -5.67 6.91
C LEU A 156 52.42 -4.65 5.98
N ASP A 157 51.75 -5.12 4.94
CA ASP A 157 51.28 -4.26 3.86
C ASP A 157 49.92 -3.64 4.14
N TYR A 158 49.05 -4.40 4.81
CA TYR A 158 47.65 -4.02 5.02
C TYR A 158 47.22 -4.13 6.48
N GLY A 159 48.13 -4.50 7.40
CA GLY A 159 47.79 -4.68 8.81
C GLY A 159 46.80 -5.83 9.05
N ARG A 160 46.68 -6.78 8.11
CA ARG A 160 45.67 -7.85 8.12
C ARG A 160 46.28 -9.24 8.20
N PRO A 161 45.62 -10.20 8.87
CA PRO A 161 46.01 -11.60 8.76
C PRO A 161 45.75 -12.12 7.33
N PRO A 162 46.52 -13.13 6.86
CA PRO A 162 46.18 -13.87 5.66
C PRO A 162 44.79 -14.51 5.74
N ALA A 163 44.13 -14.65 4.59
CA ALA A 163 42.83 -15.28 4.46
C ALA A 163 42.87 -16.74 4.97
N PRO A 164 41.84 -17.20 5.71
CA PRO A 164 41.75 -18.60 6.11
C PRO A 164 41.59 -19.51 4.89
N ALA A 165 42.14 -20.73 4.94
CA ALA A 165 42.00 -21.71 3.86
C ALA A 165 40.53 -22.13 3.64
N ASP A 166 39.74 -22.19 4.71
CA ASP A 166 38.33 -22.58 4.69
C ASP A 166 37.37 -21.40 4.43
N GLY A 167 37.90 -20.21 4.11
CA GLY A 167 37.13 -18.98 3.91
C GLY A 167 36.69 -18.30 5.22
N PRO A 168 35.86 -17.24 5.13
CA PRO A 168 35.43 -16.48 6.30
C PRO A 168 34.41 -17.26 7.13
N ALA A 169 34.65 -17.37 8.44
CA ALA A 169 33.75 -18.03 9.40
C ALA A 169 32.72 -17.08 10.03
N GLY A 170 32.75 -15.79 9.67
CA GLY A 170 31.87 -14.75 10.22
C GLY A 170 30.41 -14.87 9.75
N PRO A 171 29.50 -14.05 10.34
CA PRO A 171 28.08 -14.06 9.98
C PRO A 171 27.79 -13.43 8.60
N GLY A 172 28.80 -12.89 7.92
CA GLY A 172 28.66 -12.18 6.65
C GLY A 172 29.98 -12.06 5.90
N PRO A 173 29.94 -11.52 4.68
CA PRO A 173 31.11 -11.36 3.84
C PRO A 173 32.08 -10.31 4.39
N GLU A 174 33.37 -10.53 4.16
CA GLU A 174 34.44 -9.66 4.64
C GLU A 174 35.60 -9.52 3.63
N ALA A 175 36.28 -8.39 3.70
CA ALA A 175 37.48 -8.13 2.89
C ALA A 175 38.71 -8.81 3.49
N LEU A 176 39.08 -9.94 2.91
CA LEU A 176 40.23 -10.76 3.31
C LEU A 176 41.53 -10.35 2.61
N CYS A 177 42.65 -10.85 3.12
CA CYS A 177 43.95 -10.72 2.45
C CYS A 177 44.40 -12.05 1.85
N PHE A 178 44.24 -12.17 0.54
CA PHE A 178 44.58 -13.33 -0.27
C PHE A 178 46.08 -13.33 -0.65
N PRO A 179 46.59 -14.47 -1.13
CA PRO A 179 47.93 -14.54 -1.73
C PRO A 179 48.10 -13.53 -2.86
N GLU A 180 49.37 -13.18 -3.15
CA GLU A 180 49.71 -12.29 -4.25
C GLU A 180 49.25 -12.84 -5.62
N PRO A 181 49.05 -11.96 -6.62
CA PRO A 181 48.55 -12.39 -7.93
C PRO A 181 49.50 -13.39 -8.60
N GLN A 182 48.94 -14.32 -9.39
CA GLN A 182 49.67 -15.47 -9.90
C GLN A 182 50.45 -15.15 -11.17
N VAL A 183 51.68 -15.66 -11.26
CA VAL A 183 52.48 -15.66 -12.49
C VAL A 183 51.90 -16.68 -13.47
N GLN A 184 51.71 -16.28 -14.72
CA GLN A 184 51.18 -17.12 -15.78
C GLN A 184 52.32 -17.74 -16.63
N PRO A 185 52.07 -18.85 -17.36
CA PRO A 185 53.11 -19.53 -18.15
C PRO A 185 53.77 -18.68 -19.25
N ASP A 186 53.07 -17.64 -19.71
CA ASP A 186 53.56 -16.66 -20.68
C ASP A 186 54.45 -15.58 -20.06
N GLY A 187 54.75 -15.68 -18.76
CA GLY A 187 55.51 -14.68 -18.00
C GLY A 187 54.70 -13.47 -17.56
N GLY A 188 53.41 -13.40 -17.92
CA GLY A 188 52.48 -12.38 -17.45
C GLY A 188 51.98 -12.66 -16.03
N GLY A 189 51.11 -11.78 -15.53
CA GLY A 189 50.47 -11.94 -14.23
C GLY A 189 48.95 -11.99 -14.35
N LEU A 190 48.27 -12.67 -13.43
CA LEU A 190 46.81 -12.66 -13.32
C LEU A 190 46.39 -12.39 -11.89
N LEU A 191 45.69 -11.28 -11.69
CA LEU A 191 44.81 -11.09 -10.54
C LEU A 191 43.43 -11.61 -10.92
N ALA A 192 42.93 -12.61 -10.20
CA ALA A 192 41.56 -13.10 -10.34
C ALA A 192 40.94 -13.17 -8.95
N PHE A 193 39.81 -12.47 -8.77
CA PHE A 193 39.08 -12.42 -7.51
C PHE A 193 37.63 -12.80 -7.75
N SER A 194 37.15 -13.84 -7.05
CA SER A 194 35.72 -14.15 -6.99
C SER A 194 35.11 -13.51 -5.74
N VAL A 195 33.96 -12.86 -5.89
CA VAL A 195 33.27 -12.22 -4.76
C VAL A 195 32.81 -13.26 -3.72
N GLN A 196 32.66 -14.51 -4.14
CA GLN A 196 32.34 -15.65 -3.28
C GLN A 196 33.49 -15.99 -2.33
N ASP A 197 34.75 -15.72 -2.68
CA ASP A 197 35.93 -16.06 -1.86
C ASP A 197 35.95 -15.26 -0.54
N GLY A 198 35.32 -14.08 -0.53
CA GLY A 198 35.11 -13.26 0.65
C GLY A 198 33.78 -13.51 1.36
N SER A 199 33.01 -14.52 0.97
CA SER A 199 31.67 -14.80 1.48
C SER A 199 31.59 -16.15 2.21
N PRO A 200 30.94 -16.24 3.38
CA PRO A 200 30.72 -17.51 4.06
C PRO A 200 29.94 -18.52 3.21
N PRO A 201 30.25 -19.83 3.29
CA PRO A 201 29.50 -20.86 2.59
C PRO A 201 28.05 -20.91 3.10
N GLY A 202 27.09 -21.15 2.19
CA GLY A 202 25.67 -21.30 2.52
C GLY A 202 24.85 -20.00 2.53
N LEU A 203 25.48 -18.84 2.31
CA LEU A 203 24.72 -17.60 2.04
C LEU A 203 24.14 -17.64 0.62
N ASP A 204 22.83 -17.46 0.53
CA ASP A 204 22.10 -17.37 -0.72
C ASP A 204 21.80 -15.92 -1.09
N LEU A 205 22.04 -15.55 -2.35
CA LEU A 205 21.88 -14.19 -2.85
C LEU A 205 20.42 -13.73 -2.84
N ASP A 206 19.46 -14.65 -2.99
CA ASP A 206 18.03 -14.30 -2.98
C ASP A 206 17.53 -13.92 -1.59
N SER A 207 18.04 -14.60 -0.56
CA SER A 207 17.56 -14.45 0.83
C SER A 207 18.44 -13.55 1.71
N SER A 208 19.72 -13.37 1.41
CA SER A 208 20.66 -12.60 2.23
C SER A 208 20.82 -11.14 1.76
N PRO A 209 20.25 -10.14 2.46
CA PRO A 209 20.43 -8.73 2.11
C PRO A 209 21.88 -8.27 2.27
N VAL A 210 22.64 -8.89 3.19
CA VAL A 210 24.05 -8.57 3.41
C VAL A 210 24.89 -9.00 2.20
N LEU A 211 24.59 -10.18 1.63
CA LEU A 211 25.27 -10.63 0.43
C LEU A 211 24.87 -9.79 -0.80
N GLN A 212 23.59 -9.44 -0.93
CA GLN A 212 23.11 -8.54 -1.98
C GLN A 212 23.85 -7.19 -1.96
N ASP A 213 24.09 -6.64 -0.78
CA ASP A 213 24.87 -5.42 -0.61
C ASP A 213 26.36 -5.64 -0.94
N TRP A 214 26.95 -6.74 -0.46
CA TRP A 214 28.34 -7.10 -0.72
C TRP A 214 28.67 -7.28 -2.21
N VAL A 215 27.80 -7.89 -2.99
CA VAL A 215 28.03 -8.04 -4.45
C VAL A 215 27.72 -6.74 -5.21
N THR A 216 27.01 -5.78 -4.62
CA THR A 216 26.65 -4.55 -5.32
C THR A 216 27.86 -3.63 -5.48
N ALA A 217 28.12 -3.16 -6.70
CA ALA A 217 29.07 -2.08 -6.97
C ALA A 217 28.65 -1.20 -8.17
N THR A 218 28.98 0.09 -8.11
CA THR A 218 28.86 1.07 -9.20
C THR A 218 30.20 1.36 -9.86
N ASP A 219 31.30 1.18 -9.12
CA ASP A 219 32.66 1.48 -9.55
C ASP A 219 33.61 0.46 -8.93
N ILE A 220 34.67 0.13 -9.66
CA ILE A 220 35.77 -0.72 -9.19
C ILE A 220 37.05 0.10 -9.21
N GLN A 221 37.87 -0.06 -8.16
CA GLN A 221 39.19 0.53 -8.09
C GLN A 221 40.22 -0.54 -7.75
N VAL A 222 41.24 -0.66 -8.59
CA VAL A 222 42.42 -1.49 -8.35
C VAL A 222 43.56 -0.58 -7.94
N VAL A 223 44.17 -0.83 -6.78
CA VAL A 223 45.28 -0.05 -6.23
C VAL A 223 46.53 -0.93 -6.23
N LEU A 224 47.48 -0.60 -7.10
CA LEU A 224 48.77 -1.26 -7.19
C LEU A 224 49.72 -0.59 -6.20
N THR A 225 50.14 -1.30 -5.15
CA THR A 225 50.86 -0.71 -4.02
C THR A 225 52.35 -1.06 -3.99
N ARG A 226 52.72 -2.29 -4.40
CA ARG A 226 54.13 -2.72 -4.45
C ARG A 226 54.46 -3.52 -5.70
N PRO A 227 55.53 -3.17 -6.43
CA PRO A 227 55.97 -3.95 -7.58
C PRO A 227 56.54 -5.32 -7.16
N ALA A 228 56.65 -6.25 -8.12
CA ALA A 228 57.51 -7.41 -7.95
C ALA A 228 58.97 -6.94 -7.89
N VAL A 229 59.68 -7.29 -6.81
CA VAL A 229 61.12 -6.98 -6.67
C VAL A 229 61.90 -8.20 -7.14
N LEU A 230 62.78 -8.03 -8.13
CA LEU A 230 63.70 -9.08 -8.57
C LEU A 230 64.87 -9.13 -7.56
N GLY A 231 64.93 -10.15 -6.72
CA GLY A 231 66.03 -10.37 -5.76
C GLY A 231 65.58 -10.38 -4.30
N ASP A 232 65.77 -11.53 -3.65
CA ASP A 232 65.30 -11.87 -2.30
C ASP A 232 66.19 -11.27 -1.19
N SER A 233 66.26 -9.94 -1.10
CA SER A 233 67.01 -9.25 -0.04
C SER A 233 66.08 -8.43 0.84
N ARG A 234 65.82 -9.00 2.02
CA ARG A 234 64.76 -8.71 3.00
C ARG A 234 64.48 -7.26 3.44
N ASP A 235 65.18 -6.23 2.98
CA ASP A 235 64.90 -4.83 3.38
C ASP A 235 65.27 -3.78 2.31
N SER A 236 65.30 -4.16 1.04
CA SER A 236 65.75 -3.26 -0.03
C SER A 236 64.55 -2.56 -0.70
N ILE A 237 64.41 -1.26 -0.51
CA ILE A 237 63.66 -0.38 -1.42
C ILE A 237 64.17 -0.70 -2.83
N ALA A 238 63.28 -1.06 -3.77
CA ALA A 238 63.69 -1.28 -5.15
C ALA A 238 64.34 0.01 -5.69
N THR A 239 65.67 0.03 -5.78
CA THR A 239 66.46 1.19 -6.18
C THR A 239 66.52 1.37 -7.70
N GLY A 240 65.71 0.62 -8.46
CA GLY A 240 65.62 0.67 -9.92
C GLY A 240 64.25 1.16 -10.38
N PRO A 241 64.17 1.81 -11.56
CA PRO A 241 62.90 2.27 -12.11
C PRO A 241 62.01 1.07 -12.46
N TYR A 242 60.76 1.08 -11.99
CA TYR A 242 59.76 0.08 -12.27
C TYR A 242 58.50 0.71 -12.87
N SER A 243 57.69 -0.08 -13.57
CA SER A 243 56.40 0.37 -14.09
C SER A 243 55.40 -0.77 -14.05
N TYR A 244 54.13 -0.43 -13.81
CA TYR A 244 53.04 -1.39 -13.93
C TYR A 244 52.53 -1.43 -15.37
N SER A 245 52.14 -2.62 -15.82
CA SER A 245 51.56 -2.80 -17.15
C SER A 245 50.51 -3.90 -17.16
N ALA A 246 49.39 -3.66 -17.86
CA ALA A 246 48.27 -4.59 -17.92
C ALA A 246 47.56 -4.55 -19.26
N THR A 247 47.05 -5.70 -19.69
CA THR A 247 46.36 -5.88 -20.98
C THR A 247 44.86 -5.69 -20.84
N GLU A 248 44.26 -6.25 -19.79
CA GLU A 248 42.81 -6.41 -19.72
C GLU A 248 42.31 -6.38 -18.28
N LEU A 249 41.33 -5.52 -18.02
CA LEU A 249 40.53 -5.42 -16.81
C LEU A 249 39.12 -5.93 -17.11
N GLN A 250 38.72 -7.02 -16.48
CA GLN A 250 37.36 -7.54 -16.57
C GLN A 250 36.64 -7.38 -15.24
N VAL A 251 35.40 -6.89 -15.31
CA VAL A 251 34.49 -6.82 -14.18
C VAL A 251 33.28 -7.67 -14.54
N GLY A 252 33.32 -8.94 -14.16
CA GLY A 252 32.24 -9.89 -14.43
C GLY A 252 31.09 -9.66 -13.47
N GLY A 253 29.91 -9.34 -14.00
CA GLY A 253 28.73 -9.09 -13.17
C GLY A 253 27.44 -9.06 -13.95
N ARG A 254 26.33 -9.02 -13.22
CA ARG A 254 24.99 -8.85 -13.78
C ARG A 254 24.49 -7.45 -13.47
N CYS A 255 23.75 -6.86 -14.41
CA CYS A 255 23.05 -5.62 -14.15
C CYS A 255 22.13 -5.77 -12.92
N LYS A 256 22.26 -4.92 -11.90
CA LYS A 256 21.39 -4.98 -10.71
C LYS A 256 19.99 -4.49 -11.06
N CYS A 257 19.04 -5.42 -11.16
CA CYS A 257 17.63 -5.13 -11.46
C CYS A 257 16.64 -5.75 -10.44
N ASN A 258 17.15 -6.23 -9.30
CA ASN A 258 16.37 -6.81 -8.21
C ASN A 258 15.40 -7.93 -8.65
N GLY A 259 15.76 -8.66 -9.71
CA GLY A 259 14.93 -9.75 -10.26
C GLY A 259 13.67 -9.28 -11.01
N HIS A 260 13.58 -8.00 -11.39
CA HIS A 260 12.44 -7.44 -12.13
C HIS A 260 12.79 -6.94 -13.53
N ALA A 261 13.93 -7.33 -14.10
CA ALA A 261 14.24 -7.09 -15.50
C ALA A 261 15.19 -8.15 -16.04
N SER A 262 14.99 -8.55 -17.28
CA SER A 262 15.82 -9.52 -17.99
C SER A 262 16.98 -8.91 -18.77
N ARG A 263 17.00 -7.58 -18.89
CA ARG A 263 18.02 -6.84 -19.64
C ARG A 263 18.15 -5.40 -19.14
N CYS A 264 19.27 -4.78 -19.52
CA CYS A 264 19.52 -3.36 -19.37
C CYS A 264 19.53 -2.69 -20.74
N LEU A 265 19.08 -1.44 -20.79
CA LEU A 265 19.02 -0.59 -21.97
C LEU A 265 19.69 0.74 -21.66
N LEU A 266 20.12 1.46 -22.69
CA LEU A 266 20.54 2.85 -22.55
C LEU A 266 19.30 3.75 -22.61
N ASP A 267 19.20 4.70 -21.68
CA ASP A 267 18.18 5.73 -21.73
C ASP A 267 18.50 6.80 -22.79
N THR A 268 17.63 7.80 -22.93
CA THR A 268 17.81 8.90 -23.89
C THR A 268 19.03 9.77 -23.61
N GLN A 269 19.61 9.66 -22.41
CA GLN A 269 20.80 10.39 -21.97
C GLN A 269 22.07 9.53 -22.06
N GLY A 270 21.96 8.27 -22.51
CA GLY A 270 23.08 7.33 -22.58
C GLY A 270 23.41 6.63 -21.27
N HIS A 271 22.56 6.73 -20.24
CA HIS A 271 22.75 5.99 -18.98
C HIS A 271 22.18 4.58 -19.08
N LEU A 272 22.90 3.62 -18.52
CA LEU A 272 22.43 2.23 -18.47
C LEU A 272 21.37 2.09 -17.38
N ILE A 273 20.18 1.61 -17.74
CA ILE A 273 19.01 1.41 -16.85
C ILE A 273 18.38 0.04 -17.10
N CYS A 274 17.73 -0.54 -16.08
CA CYS A 274 16.96 -1.77 -16.25
C CYS A 274 15.67 -1.55 -17.06
N ASP A 275 15.33 -2.50 -17.92
CA ASP A 275 14.02 -2.57 -18.60
C ASP A 275 12.96 -3.12 -17.62
N CYS A 276 12.54 -2.29 -16.67
CA CYS A 276 11.78 -2.74 -15.50
C CYS A 276 10.37 -3.27 -15.83
N GLN A 277 10.14 -4.51 -15.39
CA GLN A 277 8.87 -5.22 -15.43
C GLN A 277 8.17 -5.22 -14.07
N HIS A 278 7.14 -6.06 -13.89
CA HIS A 278 6.52 -6.31 -12.58
C HIS A 278 5.93 -5.07 -11.88
N GLY A 279 5.53 -4.05 -12.65
CA GLY A 279 5.05 -2.80 -12.08
C GLY A 279 6.12 -2.01 -11.30
N THR A 280 7.41 -2.26 -11.55
CA THR A 280 8.55 -1.60 -10.90
C THR A 280 9.19 -0.53 -11.79
N GLU A 281 9.92 0.41 -11.19
CA GLU A 281 10.64 1.47 -11.91
C GLU A 281 11.92 1.89 -11.17
N GLY A 282 12.65 2.83 -11.77
CA GLY A 282 13.93 3.32 -11.28
C GLY A 282 15.11 2.61 -11.93
N PRO A 283 16.35 3.09 -11.72
CA PRO A 283 17.54 2.56 -12.38
C PRO A 283 17.73 1.06 -12.18
N ASP A 284 17.43 0.57 -10.97
CA ASP A 284 17.60 -0.83 -10.55
C ASP A 284 16.27 -1.57 -10.33
N CYS A 285 15.13 -1.02 -10.78
CA CYS A 285 13.80 -1.53 -10.45
C CYS A 285 13.52 -1.61 -8.93
N GLY A 286 14.14 -0.70 -8.16
CA GLY A 286 14.15 -0.67 -6.69
C GLY A 286 12.90 -0.06 -6.05
N ARG A 287 11.87 0.29 -6.83
CA ARG A 287 10.61 0.84 -6.31
C ARG A 287 9.43 0.51 -7.23
N CYS A 288 8.21 0.62 -6.71
CA CYS A 288 6.99 0.46 -7.51
C CYS A 288 6.70 1.68 -8.39
N LYS A 289 6.15 1.44 -9.59
CA LYS A 289 5.59 2.47 -10.47
C LYS A 289 4.50 3.27 -9.75
N PRO A 290 4.28 4.55 -10.11
CA PRO A 290 3.11 5.30 -9.67
C PRO A 290 1.84 4.47 -9.89
N PHE A 291 0.93 4.49 -8.91
CA PHE A 291 -0.31 3.70 -8.90
C PHE A 291 -0.16 2.18 -8.62
N TYR A 292 1.06 1.64 -8.57
CA TYR A 292 1.34 0.24 -8.24
C TYR A 292 1.74 0.02 -6.77
N CYS A 293 1.06 0.69 -5.84
CA CYS A 293 1.38 0.64 -4.41
C CYS A 293 0.31 -0.07 -3.58
N ASP A 294 -0.32 -1.12 -4.11
CA ASP A 294 -1.27 -1.94 -3.34
C ASP A 294 -0.57 -2.83 -2.30
N ARG A 295 0.71 -3.17 -2.52
CA ARG A 295 1.58 -3.85 -1.55
C ARG A 295 2.98 -3.21 -1.54
N PRO A 296 3.79 -3.43 -0.49
CA PRO A 296 5.17 -2.93 -0.45
C PRO A 296 6.02 -3.55 -1.58
N TRP A 297 6.98 -2.76 -2.07
CA TRP A 297 8.02 -3.27 -2.98
C TRP A 297 8.91 -4.29 -2.25
N GLN A 298 9.31 -5.35 -2.96
CA GLN A 298 10.30 -6.34 -2.54
C GLN A 298 11.05 -6.86 -3.77
N ARG A 299 12.33 -7.21 -3.61
CA ARG A 299 13.14 -7.90 -4.62
C ARG A 299 12.49 -9.23 -5.00
N ALA A 300 12.51 -9.62 -6.27
CA ALA A 300 12.05 -10.95 -6.68
C ALA A 300 13.01 -12.05 -6.19
N THR A 301 12.47 -13.22 -5.88
CA THR A 301 13.21 -14.43 -5.51
C THR A 301 12.95 -15.52 -6.56
N ALA A 302 13.70 -16.62 -6.50
CA ALA A 302 13.45 -17.80 -7.33
C ALA A 302 12.01 -18.35 -7.21
N ARG A 303 11.33 -18.12 -6.08
CA ARG A 303 9.98 -18.63 -5.82
C ARG A 303 8.88 -17.60 -6.07
N GLU A 304 9.13 -16.34 -5.72
CA GLU A 304 8.12 -15.29 -5.76
C GLU A 304 8.63 -14.07 -6.54
N ALA A 305 7.90 -13.67 -7.58
CA ALA A 305 8.26 -12.51 -8.41
C ALA A 305 8.13 -11.16 -7.67
N HIS A 306 7.42 -11.14 -6.55
CA HIS A 306 7.15 -9.96 -5.74
C HIS A 306 6.71 -8.71 -6.52
N ALA A 307 5.99 -8.90 -7.63
CA ALA A 307 5.56 -7.81 -8.49
C ALA A 307 4.74 -6.74 -7.76
N CYS A 308 4.99 -5.47 -8.05
CA CYS A 308 4.15 -4.38 -7.56
C CYS A 308 2.75 -4.49 -8.17
N LEU A 309 1.72 -4.27 -7.35
CA LEU A 309 0.33 -4.43 -7.77
C LEU A 309 -0.37 -3.07 -7.87
N ALA A 310 -1.08 -2.89 -8.99
CA ALA A 310 -1.90 -1.71 -9.23
C ALA A 310 -3.01 -1.59 -8.18
N CYS A 311 -3.24 -0.37 -7.69
CA CYS A 311 -4.35 -0.11 -6.79
C CYS A 311 -5.69 -0.30 -7.49
N SER A 312 -6.63 -0.99 -6.83
CA SER A 312 -8.00 -1.11 -7.33
C SER A 312 -8.81 0.14 -7.00
N CYS A 313 -8.91 1.07 -7.96
CA CYS A 313 -9.68 2.31 -7.81
C CYS A 313 -10.91 2.39 -8.72
N ASN A 314 -11.32 1.27 -9.30
CA ASN A 314 -12.48 1.18 -10.21
C ASN A 314 -12.45 2.22 -11.35
N GLY A 315 -11.28 2.65 -11.82
CA GLY A 315 -11.15 3.68 -12.86
C GLY A 315 -11.51 5.11 -12.41
N HIS A 316 -11.72 5.35 -11.11
CA HIS A 316 -12.10 6.66 -10.57
C HIS A 316 -10.94 7.44 -9.95
N ALA A 317 -9.75 6.86 -9.85
CA ALA A 317 -8.55 7.57 -9.40
C ALA A 317 -7.34 7.17 -10.26
N ARG A 318 -6.41 8.10 -10.42
CA ARG A 318 -5.11 7.88 -11.09
C ARG A 318 -3.93 7.85 -10.10
N ARG A 319 -4.22 8.07 -8.83
CA ARG A 319 -3.22 8.11 -7.76
C ARG A 319 -3.75 7.29 -6.60
N CYS A 320 -2.84 6.59 -5.94
CA CYS A 320 -3.11 5.92 -4.69
C CYS A 320 -1.88 6.03 -3.80
N ARG A 321 -2.05 5.67 -2.53
CA ARG A 321 -0.97 5.52 -1.56
C ARG A 321 -1.08 4.17 -0.88
N PHE A 322 0.05 3.67 -0.40
CA PHE A 322 0.09 2.49 0.44
C PHE A 322 -0.30 2.82 1.89
N ASN A 323 -0.92 1.86 2.58
CA ASN A 323 -1.18 1.90 4.01
C ASN A 323 -0.84 0.53 4.64
N MET A 324 0.18 0.53 5.51
CA MET A 324 0.68 -0.68 6.17
C MET A 324 -0.33 -1.34 7.11
N GLU A 325 -1.16 -0.56 7.80
CA GLU A 325 -2.16 -1.09 8.74
C GLU A 325 -3.24 -1.87 7.99
N LEU A 326 -3.76 -1.29 6.90
CA LEU A 326 -4.72 -1.96 6.03
C LEU A 326 -4.15 -3.22 5.39
N TYR A 327 -2.87 -3.17 4.99
CA TYR A 327 -2.17 -4.34 4.46
C TYR A 327 -2.13 -5.48 5.48
N ARG A 328 -1.74 -5.20 6.73
CA ARG A 328 -1.73 -6.19 7.82
C ARG A 328 -3.12 -6.76 8.09
N LEU A 329 -4.14 -5.90 8.19
CA LEU A 329 -5.53 -6.31 8.41
C LEU A 329 -6.11 -7.16 7.27
N SER A 330 -5.63 -6.98 6.04
CA SER A 330 -6.01 -7.80 4.88
C SER A 330 -5.34 -9.17 4.82
N GLY A 331 -4.51 -9.53 5.82
CA GLY A 331 -3.68 -10.73 5.78
C GLY A 331 -2.52 -10.59 4.79
N ARG A 332 -1.90 -9.40 4.71
CA ARG A 332 -0.81 -9.07 3.78
C ARG A 332 -1.19 -9.24 2.30
N ARG A 333 -2.42 -8.88 1.93
CA ARG A 333 -2.91 -8.97 0.55
C ARG A 333 -3.00 -7.61 -0.15
N SER A 334 -3.62 -6.61 0.49
CA SER A 334 -3.86 -5.29 -0.10
C SER A 334 -3.87 -4.17 0.95
N GLY A 335 -3.03 -3.17 0.73
CA GLY A 335 -2.90 -1.94 1.51
C GLY A 335 -3.13 -0.66 0.72
N GLY A 336 -3.47 -0.74 -0.58
CA GLY A 336 -3.66 0.43 -1.43
C GLY A 336 -4.90 1.25 -1.04
N VAL A 337 -4.76 2.57 -1.07
CA VAL A 337 -5.84 3.54 -0.82
C VAL A 337 -5.85 4.57 -1.92
N CYS A 338 -6.97 4.66 -2.65
CA CYS A 338 -7.15 5.61 -3.74
C CYS A 338 -7.19 7.04 -3.23
N LEU A 339 -6.66 7.96 -4.03
CA LEU A 339 -6.60 9.38 -3.73
C LEU A 339 -7.45 10.16 -4.74
N ASN A 340 -8.21 11.13 -4.24
CA ASN A 340 -9.03 12.05 -5.05
C ASN A 340 -9.98 11.29 -5.99
N CYS A 341 -10.83 10.44 -5.42
CA CYS A 341 -11.88 9.73 -6.16
C CYS A 341 -12.72 10.71 -7.00
N ARG A 342 -12.74 10.48 -8.31
CA ARG A 342 -13.49 11.27 -9.30
C ARG A 342 -14.87 10.66 -9.52
N HIS A 343 -15.64 11.24 -10.44
CA HIS A 343 -16.94 10.69 -10.87
C HIS A 343 -17.94 10.53 -9.70
N ASN A 344 -17.86 11.43 -8.71
CA ASN A 344 -18.72 11.44 -7.52
C ASN A 344 -18.65 10.15 -6.68
N THR A 345 -17.55 9.41 -6.79
CA THR A 345 -17.30 8.23 -5.96
C THR A 345 -16.53 8.59 -4.69
N ALA A 346 -16.54 7.69 -3.72
CA ALA A 346 -15.90 7.81 -2.44
C ALA A 346 -15.49 6.42 -1.90
N GLY A 347 -14.74 6.44 -0.79
CA GLY A 347 -14.21 5.25 -0.15
C GLY A 347 -12.82 4.83 -0.64
N ARG A 348 -12.23 3.85 0.06
CA ARG A 348 -10.86 3.37 -0.16
C ARG A 348 -10.55 3.02 -1.62
N HIS A 349 -11.47 2.33 -2.26
CA HIS A 349 -11.37 1.88 -3.66
C HIS A 349 -12.25 2.69 -4.62
N CYS A 350 -12.76 3.86 -4.19
CA CYS A 350 -13.76 4.62 -4.96
C CYS A 350 -14.98 3.75 -5.34
N HIS A 351 -15.48 2.97 -4.37
CA HIS A 351 -16.40 1.86 -4.61
C HIS A 351 -17.85 2.14 -4.21
N TYR A 352 -18.13 3.31 -3.65
CA TYR A 352 -19.47 3.78 -3.36
C TYR A 352 -19.62 5.26 -3.74
N CYS A 353 -20.84 5.78 -3.77
CA CYS A 353 -21.10 7.15 -4.15
C CYS A 353 -20.92 8.12 -2.97
N ARG A 354 -20.32 9.28 -3.23
CA ARG A 354 -20.19 10.33 -2.22
C ARG A 354 -21.57 10.80 -1.73
N GLU A 355 -21.63 11.40 -0.55
CA GLU A 355 -22.87 11.96 -0.01
C GLU A 355 -23.55 12.93 -1.00
N GLY A 356 -24.87 12.82 -1.14
CA GLY A 356 -25.64 13.55 -2.16
C GLY A 356 -25.67 12.86 -3.53
N PHE A 357 -25.09 11.66 -3.66
CA PHE A 357 -25.18 10.80 -4.83
C PHE A 357 -25.61 9.39 -4.44
N TYR A 358 -26.17 8.64 -5.38
CA TYR A 358 -26.56 7.25 -5.24
C TYR A 358 -26.11 6.40 -6.44
N ARG A 359 -26.03 5.09 -6.25
CA ARG A 359 -25.57 4.13 -7.24
C ARG A 359 -26.63 3.91 -8.31
N ASP A 360 -26.26 4.06 -9.59
CA ASP A 360 -27.12 3.70 -10.72
C ASP A 360 -27.01 2.18 -11.02
N PRO A 361 -28.01 1.36 -10.67
CA PRO A 361 -27.91 -0.10 -10.84
C PRO A 361 -27.74 -0.54 -12.29
N GLY A 362 -28.08 0.30 -13.28
CA GLY A 362 -27.94 -0.02 -14.71
C GLY A 362 -26.52 0.17 -15.27
N ARG A 363 -25.55 0.62 -14.47
CA ARG A 363 -24.18 0.90 -14.91
C ARG A 363 -23.17 0.07 -14.15
N ALA A 364 -22.03 -0.28 -14.76
CA ALA A 364 -20.91 -0.86 -14.05
C ALA A 364 -20.32 0.13 -13.04
N LEU A 365 -19.70 -0.37 -11.96
CA LEU A 365 -19.10 0.51 -10.95
C LEU A 365 -18.03 1.41 -11.55
N SER A 366 -17.26 0.93 -12.53
CA SER A 366 -16.19 1.68 -13.19
C SER A 366 -16.65 2.75 -14.18
N ASP A 367 -17.95 2.84 -14.47
CA ASP A 367 -18.51 3.85 -15.37
C ASP A 367 -18.37 5.25 -14.73
N ARG A 368 -17.96 6.25 -15.52
CA ARG A 368 -17.90 7.67 -15.08
C ARG A 368 -19.24 8.20 -14.57
N ARG A 369 -20.36 7.58 -14.94
CA ARG A 369 -21.71 7.92 -14.51
C ARG A 369 -22.32 6.90 -13.54
N ALA A 370 -21.51 6.04 -12.91
CA ALA A 370 -21.98 5.06 -11.93
C ALA A 370 -22.72 5.68 -10.72
N CYS A 371 -22.44 6.96 -10.42
CA CYS A 371 -23.06 7.73 -9.35
C CYS A 371 -23.93 8.87 -9.89
N ARG A 372 -25.23 8.81 -9.57
CA ARG A 372 -26.24 9.79 -9.95
C ARG A 372 -26.57 10.73 -8.79
N ALA A 373 -26.81 12.00 -9.08
CA ALA A 373 -27.11 13.00 -8.05
C ALA A 373 -28.47 12.72 -7.38
N CYS A 374 -28.56 13.02 -6.09
CA CYS A 374 -29.82 13.02 -5.35
C CYS A 374 -30.58 14.32 -5.66
N ASP A 375 -31.61 14.25 -6.50
CA ASP A 375 -32.45 15.40 -6.85
C ASP A 375 -33.58 15.60 -5.82
N CYS A 376 -33.25 15.62 -4.52
CA CYS A 376 -34.25 15.74 -3.45
C CYS A 376 -34.94 17.11 -3.49
N HIS A 377 -36.28 17.11 -3.53
CA HIS A 377 -37.10 18.31 -3.64
C HIS A 377 -36.87 19.24 -2.43
N PRO A 378 -36.53 20.53 -2.64
CA PRO A 378 -36.07 21.42 -1.57
C PRO A 378 -37.12 21.65 -0.47
N VAL A 379 -38.40 21.58 -0.83
CA VAL A 379 -39.51 21.75 0.10
C VAL A 379 -40.04 20.42 0.62
N GLY A 380 -40.04 19.38 -0.21
CA GLY A 380 -40.71 18.10 0.07
C GLY A 380 -39.84 17.11 0.83
N ALA A 381 -38.52 17.22 0.70
CA ALA A 381 -37.56 16.41 1.43
C ALA A 381 -37.15 17.08 2.75
N ALA A 382 -36.77 16.26 3.74
CA ALA A 382 -36.20 16.68 5.01
C ALA A 382 -34.67 16.88 4.94
N GLY A 383 -34.03 16.47 3.85
CA GLY A 383 -32.59 16.58 3.63
C GLY A 383 -32.19 16.34 2.18
N LYS A 384 -30.94 16.69 1.83
CA LYS A 384 -30.38 16.57 0.47
C LYS A 384 -29.72 15.20 0.19
N THR A 385 -29.40 14.44 1.24
CA THR A 385 -28.75 13.13 1.13
C THR A 385 -29.81 12.03 0.98
N CYS A 386 -29.87 11.42 -0.19
CA CYS A 386 -30.72 10.27 -0.44
C CYS A 386 -30.02 8.94 -0.06
N ASN A 387 -30.78 7.85 -0.06
CA ASN A 387 -30.24 6.50 0.14
C ASN A 387 -29.27 6.13 -0.99
N GLN A 388 -28.06 5.69 -0.67
CA GLN A 388 -27.01 5.41 -1.66
C GLN A 388 -27.31 4.24 -2.59
N THR A 389 -28.19 3.31 -2.20
CA THR A 389 -28.56 2.14 -3.01
C THR A 389 -29.83 2.40 -3.81
N THR A 390 -30.86 2.99 -3.19
CA THR A 390 -32.17 3.14 -3.84
C THR A 390 -32.39 4.52 -4.46
N GLY A 391 -31.61 5.54 -4.07
CA GLY A 391 -31.85 6.93 -4.45
C GLY A 391 -33.00 7.60 -3.72
N GLN A 392 -33.67 6.92 -2.77
CA GLN A 392 -34.82 7.47 -2.06
C GLN A 392 -34.42 8.62 -1.14
N CYS A 393 -35.01 9.80 -1.38
CA CYS A 393 -34.87 10.97 -0.53
C CYS A 393 -35.68 10.82 0.78
N PRO A 394 -35.23 11.43 1.89
CA PRO A 394 -35.96 11.41 3.14
C PRO A 394 -37.17 12.36 3.06
N CYS A 395 -38.35 11.85 2.72
CA CYS A 395 -39.54 12.68 2.52
C CYS A 395 -40.15 13.18 3.83
N LYS A 396 -40.73 14.38 3.80
CA LYS A 396 -41.54 14.93 4.91
C LYS A 396 -42.89 14.20 5.03
N ASP A 397 -43.55 14.40 6.15
CA ASP A 397 -44.86 13.81 6.42
C ASP A 397 -45.87 14.16 5.31
N GLY A 398 -46.55 13.15 4.78
CA GLY A 398 -47.52 13.32 3.68
C GLY A 398 -46.93 13.51 2.30
N VAL A 399 -45.59 13.50 2.14
CA VAL A 399 -44.88 13.61 0.86
C VAL A 399 -44.39 12.22 0.41
N THR A 400 -44.42 11.94 -0.90
CA THR A 400 -43.96 10.69 -1.50
C THR A 400 -43.19 10.93 -2.82
N GLY A 401 -42.72 9.85 -3.44
CA GLY A 401 -41.87 9.84 -4.64
C GLY A 401 -40.39 9.73 -4.32
N LEU A 402 -39.59 9.26 -5.29
CA LEU A 402 -38.14 9.06 -5.13
C LEU A 402 -37.44 10.34 -4.65
N THR A 403 -37.83 11.48 -5.21
CA THR A 403 -37.29 12.81 -4.92
C THR A 403 -38.16 13.63 -3.97
N CYS A 404 -39.22 13.05 -3.39
CA CYS A 404 -40.17 13.75 -2.51
C CYS A 404 -40.88 14.93 -3.19
N ASN A 405 -41.29 14.75 -4.45
CA ASN A 405 -41.81 15.80 -5.31
C ASN A 405 -43.36 15.87 -5.38
N ARG A 406 -44.09 15.02 -4.65
CA ARG A 406 -45.56 14.99 -4.69
C ARG A 406 -46.16 14.59 -3.35
N CYS A 407 -47.41 14.97 -3.10
CA CYS A 407 -48.14 14.51 -1.92
C CYS A 407 -48.55 13.05 -2.07
N ALA A 408 -48.55 12.32 -0.95
CA ALA A 408 -49.07 10.96 -0.89
C ALA A 408 -50.59 10.93 -1.11
N PRO A 409 -51.16 9.80 -1.56
CA PRO A 409 -52.61 9.64 -1.64
C PRO A 409 -53.31 10.03 -0.32
N GLY A 410 -54.36 10.84 -0.41
CA GLY A 410 -55.07 11.39 0.75
C GLY A 410 -54.47 12.68 1.35
N PHE A 411 -53.45 13.26 0.72
CA PHE A 411 -52.88 14.56 1.10
C PHE A 411 -52.96 15.57 -0.06
N GLN A 412 -53.12 16.85 0.27
CA GLN A 412 -53.13 17.98 -0.64
C GLN A 412 -51.98 18.96 -0.35
N GLN A 413 -51.51 19.67 -1.36
CA GLN A 413 -50.41 20.62 -1.22
C GLN A 413 -50.84 21.85 -0.43
N SER A 414 -50.05 22.24 0.57
CA SER A 414 -50.24 23.45 1.35
C SER A 414 -49.29 24.56 0.88
N ARG A 415 -49.56 25.80 1.30
CA ARG A 415 -48.65 26.94 1.05
C ARG A 415 -47.46 27.00 2.01
N SER A 416 -47.39 26.10 3.00
CA SER A 416 -46.31 26.10 4.01
C SER A 416 -45.08 25.33 3.53
N PRO A 417 -43.88 25.96 3.49
CA PRO A 417 -42.65 25.25 3.19
C PRO A 417 -42.26 24.21 4.25
N VAL A 418 -42.76 24.35 5.48
CA VAL A 418 -42.46 23.45 6.59
C VAL A 418 -43.31 22.18 6.51
N ALA A 419 -44.59 22.33 6.19
CA ALA A 419 -45.57 21.24 6.05
C ALA A 419 -46.24 21.29 4.67
N PRO A 420 -45.54 20.89 3.60
CA PRO A 420 -46.01 21.08 2.23
C PRO A 420 -47.19 20.20 1.83
N CYS A 421 -47.46 19.12 2.55
CA CYS A 421 -48.61 18.24 2.29
C CYS A 421 -49.41 18.06 3.57
N VAL A 422 -50.72 18.35 3.52
CA VAL A 422 -51.66 18.21 4.63
C VAL A 422 -52.76 17.22 4.25
N LYS A 423 -53.33 16.50 5.22
CA LYS A 423 -54.40 15.53 4.93
C LYS A 423 -55.61 16.24 4.33
N THR A 424 -56.19 15.64 3.30
CA THR A 424 -57.44 16.10 2.71
C THR A 424 -58.56 15.89 3.73
N PRO A 425 -59.40 16.90 4.04
CA PRO A 425 -60.59 16.67 4.84
C PRO A 425 -61.50 15.69 4.09
N VAL A 426 -61.91 14.61 4.75
CA VAL A 426 -62.98 13.76 4.22
C VAL A 426 -64.29 14.52 4.49
N PRO A 427 -65.14 14.80 3.48
CA PRO A 427 -66.50 15.26 3.74
C PRO A 427 -67.28 14.07 4.32
N GLY A 428 -67.40 14.03 5.64
CA GLY A 428 -68.42 13.22 6.30
C GLY A 428 -69.77 13.96 6.27
N PRO A 429 -70.90 13.23 6.33
CA PRO A 429 -72.22 13.86 6.41
C PRO A 429 -72.32 14.71 7.69
N THR A 430 -73.11 15.77 7.59
CA THR A 430 -73.59 16.56 8.71
C THR A 430 -74.17 15.64 9.80
N GLU A 431 -73.47 15.54 10.93
CA GLU A 431 -74.09 15.14 12.19
C GLU A 431 -73.99 16.31 13.15
N GLU A 432 -75.14 16.96 13.31
CA GLU A 432 -75.58 17.46 14.61
C GLU A 432 -75.38 16.35 15.64
N SER A 433 -74.38 16.50 16.47
CA SER A 433 -74.48 16.23 17.91
C SER A 433 -73.13 16.51 18.51
N SER A 434 -73.09 17.57 19.29
CA SER A 434 -72.12 17.75 20.35
C SER A 434 -71.91 16.41 21.07
N PRO A 435 -70.68 15.90 21.17
CA PRO A 435 -70.41 14.92 22.19
C PRO A 435 -70.48 15.69 23.52
N VAL A 436 -71.48 15.36 24.31
CA VAL A 436 -71.49 15.57 25.75
C VAL A 436 -70.09 15.20 26.26
N GLU A 437 -69.32 16.21 26.70
CA GLU A 437 -68.11 15.96 27.47
C GLU A 437 -68.49 15.07 28.66
N PRO A 438 -67.77 13.96 28.92
CA PRO A 438 -67.81 13.36 30.23
C PRO A 438 -67.32 14.44 31.20
N GLN A 439 -68.26 14.98 31.98
CA GLN A 439 -67.97 15.86 33.09
C GLN A 439 -66.94 15.16 33.99
N ASP A 440 -65.87 15.91 34.25
CA ASP A 440 -64.78 15.61 35.18
C ASP A 440 -63.57 14.80 34.67
N CYS A 441 -63.13 15.01 33.42
CA CYS A 441 -61.73 14.77 33.04
C CYS A 441 -60.84 15.90 33.61
N ASP A 442 -60.40 15.73 34.85
CA ASP A 442 -59.54 16.65 35.61
C ASP A 442 -58.37 17.22 34.75
N SER A 443 -58.22 18.55 34.76
CA SER A 443 -57.45 19.41 33.84
C SER A 443 -55.93 19.14 33.70
N HIS A 444 -55.43 18.05 34.28
CA HIS A 444 -54.02 17.65 34.30
C HIS A 444 -53.57 16.90 33.03
N CYS A 445 -54.51 16.51 32.18
CA CYS A 445 -54.25 15.74 30.95
C CYS A 445 -54.24 16.61 29.68
N LYS A 446 -53.52 17.74 29.70
CA LYS A 446 -53.23 18.50 28.48
C LYS A 446 -52.09 17.81 27.71
N PRO A 447 -52.30 17.28 26.50
CA PRO A 447 -51.19 16.79 25.68
C PRO A 447 -50.22 17.95 25.42
N ALA A 448 -48.93 17.72 25.66
CA ALA A 448 -47.91 18.74 25.40
C ALA A 448 -47.90 19.10 23.91
N ARG A 449 -48.54 20.21 23.53
CA ARG A 449 -48.45 20.77 22.19
C ARG A 449 -47.07 21.43 22.03
N GLY A 450 -46.31 21.03 21.02
CA GLY A 450 -45.00 21.61 20.68
C GLY A 450 -43.78 20.73 20.99
N SER A 451 -42.59 21.26 20.70
CA SER A 451 -41.31 20.58 20.93
C SER A 451 -40.98 20.55 22.43
N TYR A 452 -41.21 19.40 23.08
CA TYR A 452 -40.90 19.24 24.49
C TYR A 452 -39.37 19.17 24.75
N ARG A 453 -38.83 20.21 25.38
CA ARG A 453 -37.40 20.32 25.75
C ARG A 453 -37.19 19.78 27.17
N ILE A 454 -36.73 18.54 27.29
CA ILE A 454 -36.33 17.96 28.59
C ILE A 454 -35.02 18.62 29.05
N SER A 455 -35.09 19.39 30.14
CA SER A 455 -33.93 19.98 30.83
C SER A 455 -33.29 18.97 31.79
N LEU A 456 -32.05 19.22 32.22
CA LEU A 456 -31.38 18.39 33.22
C LEU A 456 -32.16 18.38 34.54
N LYS A 457 -32.62 19.55 35.01
CA LYS A 457 -33.47 19.67 36.20
C LYS A 457 -34.73 18.82 36.13
N LYS A 458 -35.44 18.82 35.00
CA LYS A 458 -36.66 18.02 34.82
C LYS A 458 -36.37 16.51 34.73
N PHE A 459 -35.25 16.13 34.11
CA PHE A 459 -34.78 14.75 34.07
C PHE A 459 -34.37 14.25 35.45
N CYS A 460 -33.71 15.10 36.25
CA CYS A 460 -33.24 14.77 37.59
C CYS A 460 -34.34 14.70 38.66
N ARG A 461 -35.52 15.30 38.41
CA ARG A 461 -36.69 15.27 39.32
C ARG A 461 -37.59 14.04 39.13
N LYS A 462 -37.25 13.14 38.21
CA LYS A 462 -38.05 11.97 37.87
C LYS A 462 -37.37 10.73 38.37
N ASP A 463 -38.14 9.77 38.86
CA ASP A 463 -37.56 8.54 39.42
C ASP A 463 -37.16 7.59 38.32
N TYR A 464 -37.88 7.59 37.19
CA TYR A 464 -37.43 6.82 36.04
C TYR A 464 -37.66 7.58 34.74
N ALA A 465 -36.78 7.31 33.78
CA ALA A 465 -36.90 7.76 32.40
C ALA A 465 -36.59 6.58 31.48
N VAL A 466 -37.60 6.06 30.80
CA VAL A 466 -37.49 4.83 30.01
C VAL A 466 -38.15 4.96 28.64
N GLN A 467 -37.58 4.28 27.67
CA GLN A 467 -38.22 4.04 26.38
C GLN A 467 -39.01 2.73 26.46
N VAL A 468 -40.29 2.79 26.13
CA VAL A 468 -41.17 1.62 26.08
C VAL A 468 -41.80 1.44 24.71
N ALA A 469 -42.11 0.20 24.36
CA ALA A 469 -43.03 -0.14 23.28
C ALA A 469 -44.32 -0.70 23.87
N VAL A 470 -45.47 -0.25 23.38
CA VAL A 470 -46.78 -0.76 23.81
C VAL A 470 -47.10 -2.03 23.04
N GLY A 471 -47.34 -3.13 23.74
CA GLY A 471 -47.61 -4.44 23.13
C GLY A 471 -49.05 -4.56 22.62
N ALA A 472 -50.03 -4.28 23.47
CA ALA A 472 -51.45 -4.44 23.18
C ALA A 472 -52.27 -3.28 23.77
N ARG A 473 -53.59 -3.28 23.50
CA ARG A 473 -54.53 -2.33 24.09
C ARG A 473 -54.59 -2.53 25.61
N GLY A 474 -54.96 -1.48 26.34
CA GLY A 474 -55.04 -1.50 27.79
C GLY A 474 -56.21 -2.36 28.29
N GLU A 475 -55.97 -3.12 29.35
CA GLU A 475 -56.95 -3.95 30.04
C GLU A 475 -57.42 -3.23 31.32
N ALA A 476 -58.72 -3.01 31.48
CA ALA A 476 -59.26 -2.44 32.72
C ALA A 476 -59.11 -3.43 33.88
N ARG A 477 -58.56 -2.97 35.00
CA ARG A 477 -58.35 -3.71 36.25
C ARG A 477 -58.68 -2.81 37.44
N GLY A 478 -59.95 -2.79 37.82
CA GLY A 478 -60.46 -1.93 38.89
C GLY A 478 -60.24 -0.44 38.58
N SER A 479 -59.62 0.28 39.50
CA SER A 479 -59.30 1.71 39.37
C SER A 479 -58.15 2.03 38.40
N TRP A 480 -57.55 1.01 37.77
CA TRP A 480 -56.42 1.15 36.86
C TRP A 480 -56.65 0.44 35.53
N THR A 481 -55.99 0.92 34.48
CA THR A 481 -55.85 0.26 33.18
C THR A 481 -54.41 -0.20 33.01
N ARG A 482 -54.22 -1.49 32.74
CA ARG A 482 -52.92 -2.12 32.55
C ARG A 482 -52.58 -2.23 31.06
N PHE A 483 -51.50 -1.59 30.64
CA PHE A 483 -50.95 -1.74 29.30
C PHE A 483 -49.72 -2.67 29.34
N PRO A 484 -49.71 -3.78 28.58
CA PRO A 484 -48.49 -4.57 28.45
C PRO A 484 -47.46 -3.77 27.64
N VAL A 485 -46.26 -3.60 28.19
CA VAL A 485 -45.19 -2.81 27.57
C VAL A 485 -43.85 -3.53 27.61
N ALA A 486 -43.01 -3.29 26.61
CA ALA A 486 -41.62 -3.74 26.61
C ALA A 486 -40.69 -2.54 26.83
N VAL A 487 -39.90 -2.57 27.90
CA VAL A 487 -38.89 -1.54 28.19
C VAL A 487 -37.65 -1.79 27.32
N LEU A 488 -37.45 -0.93 26.33
CA LEU A 488 -36.36 -1.04 25.35
C LEU A 488 -35.06 -0.41 25.88
N ALA A 489 -35.17 0.72 26.58
CA ALA A 489 -34.02 1.43 27.12
C ALA A 489 -34.35 2.13 28.43
N VAL A 490 -33.38 2.15 29.35
CA VAL A 490 -33.47 2.82 30.65
C VAL A 490 -32.42 3.92 30.68
N PHE A 491 -32.88 5.16 30.77
CA PHE A 491 -32.03 6.36 30.83
C PHE A 491 -31.84 6.83 32.27
N ARG A 492 -32.84 6.64 33.12
CA ARG A 492 -32.77 6.88 34.56
C ARG A 492 -33.64 5.86 35.27
N SER A 493 -33.17 5.43 36.43
CA SER A 493 -33.88 4.56 37.36
C SER A 493 -33.45 4.97 38.76
N GLY A 494 -34.41 5.33 39.60
CA GLY A 494 -34.23 5.58 41.02
C GLY A 494 -34.04 4.28 41.78
N GLU A 495 -34.31 4.31 43.08
CA GLU A 495 -34.07 3.20 44.01
C GLU A 495 -34.88 1.94 43.64
N GLU A 496 -36.12 2.11 43.17
CA GLU A 496 -36.93 1.06 42.55
C GLU A 496 -36.59 0.90 41.06
N ARG A 497 -36.02 -0.25 40.69
CA ARG A 497 -35.33 -0.44 39.40
C ARG A 497 -36.28 -0.62 38.22
N ALA A 498 -36.38 0.39 37.36
CA ALA A 498 -36.87 0.19 36.00
C ALA A 498 -35.89 -0.71 35.22
N ARG A 499 -36.31 -1.91 34.83
CA ARG A 499 -35.49 -2.90 34.11
C ARG A 499 -35.91 -3.01 32.65
N ARG A 500 -34.97 -3.40 31.78
CA ARG A 500 -35.28 -3.76 30.39
C ARG A 500 -36.04 -5.08 30.35
N GLY A 501 -36.90 -5.24 29.35
CA GLY A 501 -37.73 -6.43 29.16
C GLY A 501 -39.22 -6.15 29.36
N SER A 502 -39.99 -7.22 29.47
CA SER A 502 -41.45 -7.16 29.63
C SER A 502 -41.84 -6.51 30.96
N SER A 503 -42.78 -5.57 30.91
CA SER A 503 -43.30 -4.86 32.07
C SER A 503 -44.77 -4.47 31.84
N ALA A 504 -45.38 -3.88 32.86
CA ALA A 504 -46.74 -3.33 32.79
C ALA A 504 -46.69 -1.83 33.02
N LEU A 505 -47.40 -1.06 32.20
CA LEU A 505 -47.66 0.35 32.42
C LEU A 505 -49.08 0.52 32.95
N TRP A 506 -49.20 1.06 34.15
CA TRP A 506 -50.46 1.33 34.82
C TRP A 506 -50.86 2.79 34.64
N VAL A 507 -52.08 3.01 34.12
CA VAL A 507 -52.71 4.32 33.92
C VAL A 507 -54.01 4.32 34.73
N PRO A 508 -54.37 5.38 35.46
CA PRO A 508 -55.67 5.43 36.14
C PRO A 508 -56.82 5.20 35.15
N ALA A 509 -57.83 4.40 35.54
CA ALA A 509 -58.91 4.01 34.63
C ALA A 509 -59.68 5.22 34.07
N ARG A 510 -59.88 6.25 34.89
CA ARG A 510 -60.45 7.54 34.48
C ARG A 510 -59.63 8.24 33.39
N ASP A 511 -58.30 8.26 33.52
CA ASP A 511 -57.42 8.92 32.55
C ASP A 511 -57.38 8.13 31.24
N ALA A 512 -57.33 6.80 31.34
CA ALA A 512 -57.39 5.90 30.20
C ALA A 512 -58.73 5.99 29.44
N ALA A 513 -59.86 6.13 30.16
CA ALA A 513 -61.18 6.34 29.57
C ALA A 513 -61.28 7.67 28.82
N CYS A 514 -60.65 8.74 29.33
CA CYS A 514 -60.50 10.02 28.62
C CYS A 514 -59.46 9.96 27.47
N GLY A 515 -58.86 8.80 27.19
CA GLY A 515 -57.85 8.61 26.14
C GLY A 515 -56.49 9.24 26.45
N CYS A 516 -56.14 9.39 27.73
CA CYS A 516 -54.92 10.03 28.19
C CYS A 516 -54.05 9.11 29.07
N PRO A 517 -52.77 8.85 28.72
CA PRO A 517 -52.12 9.19 27.46
C PRO A 517 -52.65 8.32 26.30
N ARG A 518 -52.64 8.87 25.08
CA ARG A 518 -52.98 8.12 23.86
C ARG A 518 -51.92 7.06 23.54
N LEU A 519 -52.08 5.87 24.11
CA LEU A 519 -51.19 4.73 23.92
C LEU A 519 -51.71 3.82 22.80
N LEU A 520 -51.03 3.89 21.66
CA LEU A 520 -51.28 3.00 20.51
C LEU A 520 -50.39 1.75 20.58
N PRO A 521 -50.95 0.54 20.40
CA PRO A 521 -50.17 -0.69 20.24
C PRO A 521 -49.14 -0.59 19.12
N GLY A 522 -47.99 -1.25 19.29
CA GLY A 522 -46.86 -1.23 18.36
C GLY A 522 -46.05 0.08 18.33
N ARG A 523 -46.50 1.14 19.02
CA ARG A 523 -45.77 2.41 19.07
C ARG A 523 -44.85 2.53 20.28
N ARG A 524 -43.79 3.32 20.11
CA ARG A 524 -42.77 3.59 21.13
C ARG A 524 -43.03 4.94 21.80
N TYR A 525 -42.83 4.99 23.11
CA TYR A 525 -43.01 6.20 23.92
C TYR A 525 -41.83 6.38 24.88
N LEU A 526 -41.51 7.64 25.19
CA LEU A 526 -40.70 7.98 26.34
C LEU A 526 -41.64 8.17 27.54
N LEU A 527 -41.35 7.45 28.62
CA LEU A 527 -41.99 7.64 29.91
C LEU A 527 -41.00 8.32 30.85
N LEU A 528 -41.42 9.43 31.44
CA LEU A 528 -40.78 9.98 32.64
C LEU A 528 -41.79 9.98 33.78
N GLY A 529 -41.59 9.13 34.77
CA GLY A 529 -42.48 9.02 35.94
C GLY A 529 -41.75 9.35 37.23
N GLY A 530 -42.54 9.66 38.26
CA GLY A 530 -42.13 9.61 39.67
C GLY A 530 -42.78 8.39 40.34
N GLY A 531 -42.07 7.76 41.26
CA GLY A 531 -42.54 6.73 42.19
C GLY A 531 -42.84 7.33 43.56
N PRO A 532 -43.30 6.48 44.49
CA PRO A 532 -44.70 6.27 44.80
C PRO A 532 -45.27 7.37 45.71
N GLY A 533 -46.29 8.09 45.24
CA GLY A 533 -47.27 8.65 46.18
C GLY A 533 -48.20 7.52 46.56
N THR A 534 -47.92 6.85 47.69
CA THR A 534 -48.81 5.97 48.47
C THR A 534 -49.56 4.88 47.70
N ALA A 535 -49.35 3.62 48.10
CA ALA A 535 -50.19 2.50 47.75
C ALA A 535 -51.67 2.80 48.04
N VAL A 536 -52.43 3.17 47.01
CA VAL A 536 -53.88 3.04 47.01
C VAL A 536 -54.15 1.70 46.35
N GLY A 537 -54.72 0.77 47.11
CA GLY A 537 -54.80 -0.66 46.82
C GLY A 537 -55.26 -1.02 45.40
N GLY A 538 -54.78 -2.17 44.92
CA GLY A 538 -55.23 -2.79 43.67
C GLY A 538 -54.23 -2.76 42.49
N ARG A 539 -53.01 -2.23 42.65
CA ARG A 539 -52.01 -2.14 41.58
C ARG A 539 -50.94 -3.23 41.69
N GLY A 540 -50.69 -3.96 40.59
CA GLY A 540 -49.57 -4.92 40.48
C GLY A 540 -48.21 -4.26 40.13
N PRO A 541 -47.10 -5.00 40.14
CA PRO A 541 -45.77 -4.45 39.84
C PRO A 541 -45.70 -3.87 38.42
N GLY A 542 -44.96 -2.77 38.26
CA GLY A 542 -44.76 -2.13 36.95
C GLY A 542 -44.62 -0.61 37.01
N LEU A 543 -44.48 0.01 35.83
CA LEU A 543 -44.38 1.45 35.64
C LEU A 543 -45.75 2.12 35.80
N SER A 544 -45.79 3.40 36.20
CA SER A 544 -47.05 4.19 36.32
C SER A 544 -47.00 5.49 35.55
N ALA A 545 -48.01 5.72 34.71
CA ALA A 545 -48.29 7.03 34.16
C ALA A 545 -49.49 7.64 34.89
N ALA A 546 -49.23 8.20 36.08
CA ALA A 546 -50.21 8.94 36.90
C ALA A 546 -49.90 10.45 36.90
N ARG A 547 -50.65 11.24 37.70
CA ARG A 547 -50.48 12.70 37.82
C ARG A 547 -49.00 13.08 37.98
N GLY A 548 -48.52 13.99 37.12
CA GLY A 548 -47.11 14.41 37.08
C GLY A 548 -46.18 13.53 36.24
N SER A 549 -46.66 12.42 35.68
CA SER A 549 -45.90 11.62 34.70
C SER A 549 -45.97 12.23 33.31
N LEU A 550 -44.96 11.99 32.49
CA LEU A 550 -44.89 12.46 31.11
C LEU A 550 -44.78 11.26 30.19
N VAL A 551 -45.75 11.13 29.29
CA VAL A 551 -45.79 10.10 28.25
C VAL A 551 -45.77 10.79 26.91
N LEU A 552 -44.70 10.59 26.15
CA LEU A 552 -44.49 11.30 24.90
C LEU A 552 -44.14 10.32 23.78
N PRO A 553 -44.68 10.49 22.56
CA PRO A 553 -44.28 9.67 21.41
C PRO A 553 -42.76 9.72 21.20
N TRP A 554 -42.17 8.56 20.99
CA TRP A 554 -40.72 8.44 20.83
C TRP A 554 -40.23 9.18 19.58
N ARG A 555 -39.09 9.87 19.69
CA ARG A 555 -38.35 10.48 18.59
C ARG A 555 -36.90 10.05 18.67
N ASP A 556 -36.29 9.59 17.58
CA ASP A 556 -34.92 9.05 17.62
C ASP A 556 -33.85 10.07 18.05
N ALA A 557 -34.12 11.35 17.84
CA ALA A 557 -33.29 12.45 18.36
C ALA A 557 -33.15 12.44 19.89
N TRP A 558 -34.10 11.85 20.62
CA TRP A 558 -34.07 11.76 22.08
C TRP A 558 -33.01 10.80 22.62
N THR A 559 -32.63 9.77 21.86
CA THR A 559 -31.58 8.82 22.27
C THR A 559 -30.28 9.55 22.64
N ARG A 560 -29.79 10.40 21.72
CA ARG A 560 -28.55 11.16 21.95
C ARG A 560 -28.70 12.17 23.09
N ARG A 561 -29.88 12.78 23.22
CA ARG A 561 -30.15 13.80 24.24
C ARG A 561 -30.27 13.20 25.65
N LEU A 562 -31.05 12.16 25.83
CA LEU A 562 -31.24 11.47 27.12
C LEU A 562 -29.95 10.81 27.58
N ARG A 563 -29.14 10.23 26.68
CA ARG A 563 -27.79 9.74 27.03
C ARG A 563 -26.85 10.85 27.50
N ARG A 564 -26.96 12.08 26.96
CA ARG A 564 -26.20 13.24 27.49
C ARG A 564 -26.68 13.63 28.90
N LEU A 565 -28.00 13.64 29.14
CA LEU A 565 -28.56 13.95 30.46
C LEU A 565 -28.17 12.90 31.50
N GLN A 566 -28.27 11.61 31.16
CA GLN A 566 -27.81 10.49 31.98
C GLN A 566 -26.32 10.61 32.34
N ARG A 567 -25.45 10.99 31.39
CA ARG A 567 -24.03 11.24 31.69
C ARG A 567 -23.81 12.42 32.62
N ARG A 568 -24.62 13.48 32.53
CA ARG A 568 -24.51 14.66 33.41
C ARG A 568 -25.01 14.36 34.82
N GLU A 569 -26.09 13.60 34.95
CA GLU A 569 -26.59 13.06 36.21
C GLU A 569 -25.52 12.20 36.91
N ARG A 570 -24.95 11.21 36.21
CA ARG A 570 -23.88 10.34 36.77
C ARG A 570 -22.63 11.10 37.23
N ARG A 571 -22.42 12.32 36.73
CA ARG A 571 -21.35 13.24 37.15
C ARG A 571 -21.78 14.19 38.27
N GLY A 572 -22.86 13.87 39.00
CA GLY A 572 -23.35 14.65 40.14
C GLY A 572 -24.01 16.00 39.78
N ARG A 573 -24.22 16.31 38.49
CA ARG A 573 -24.71 17.65 38.07
C ARG A 573 -26.22 17.86 38.24
N CYS A 574 -26.90 17.01 39.00
CA CYS A 574 -28.32 17.21 39.33
C CYS A 574 -28.52 18.29 40.41
N GLY A 575 -27.54 18.55 41.28
CA GLY A 575 -27.61 19.59 42.31
C GLY A 575 -27.28 21.01 41.82
N THR A 576 -26.69 21.16 40.64
CA THR A 576 -26.22 22.44 40.06
C THR A 576 -27.11 22.95 38.91
N ALA A 577 -28.38 22.49 38.82
CA ALA A 577 -29.22 22.62 37.62
C ALA A 577 -30.64 23.22 37.83
#